data_AF-A0AAN8T697-F1
#
_entry.id   AF-A0AAN8T697-F1
#
_cell.length_a   1.000
_cell.length_b   1.000
_cell.length_c   1.000
_cell.angle_alpha   90.00
_cell.angle_beta   90.00
_cell.angle_gamma   90.00
#
_symmetry.space_group_name_H-M   'P 1'
#
loop_
_entity.id
_entity.type
_entity.pdbx_description
1 polymer ?
#
loop_
_entity_poly.entity_id
_entity_poly.type
_entity_poly.pdbx_seq_one_letter_code
_entity_poly.pdbx_strand_id
1 'polypeptide(L)' 'MSDSSSQYIHMVQHLIEECIIFNMSQEECMNALSKHANIQPIITSTVWKELEKENKEFFEAYNKKRV' A
#
# COMPACT_ATOMS: atom_id res chain seq x y z
N MET A 1 15.42 -10.76 -19.15
CA MET A 1 14.42 -11.51 -18.36
C MET A 1 14.40 -10.96 -16.93
N SER A 2 13.99 -9.69 -16.75
CA SER A 2 14.10 -8.97 -15.47
C SER A 2 12.81 -8.25 -15.03
N ASP A 3 11.65 -8.55 -15.62
CA ASP A 3 10.49 -7.64 -15.48
C ASP A 3 9.31 -8.14 -14.64
N SER A 4 9.24 -9.40 -14.25
CA SER A 4 8.03 -9.89 -13.58
C SER A 4 7.92 -9.42 -12.12
N SER A 5 9.04 -9.28 -11.40
CA SER A 5 9.04 -8.85 -10.00
C SER A 5 8.82 -7.35 -9.83
N SER A 6 9.43 -6.53 -10.70
CA SER A 6 9.22 -5.07 -10.70
C SER A 6 7.77 -4.73 -11.06
N GLN A 7 7.21 -5.38 -12.09
CA GLN A 7 5.81 -5.23 -12.47
C GLN A 7 4.85 -5.57 -11.32
N TYR A 8 5.11 -6.66 -10.60
CA TYR A 8 4.29 -7.05 -9.46
C TYR A 8 4.34 -6.01 -8.33
N ILE A 9 5.52 -5.51 -7.97
CA ILE A 9 5.67 -4.49 -6.93
C ILE A 9 4.96 -3.20 -7.34
N HIS A 10 5.12 -2.74 -8.59
CA HIS A 10 4.43 -1.55 -9.09
C HIS A 10 2.90 -1.71 -9.08
N MET A 11 2.40 -2.89 -9.42
CA MET A 11 0.95 -3.18 -9.32
C MET A 11 0.47 -3.09 -7.87
N VAL A 12 1.20 -3.68 -6.91
CA VAL A 12 0.86 -3.62 -5.49
C VAL A 12 0.91 -2.17 -4.98
N GLN A 13 1.93 -1.41 -5.38
CA GLN A 13 2.05 0.00 -5.04
C GLN A 13 0.86 0.81 -5.55
N HIS A 14 0.47 0.63 -6.81
CA HIS A 14 -0.68 1.33 -7.39
C HIS A 14 -1.98 1.06 -6.62
N LEU A 15 -2.21 -0.21 -6.27
CA LEU A 15 -3.37 -0.60 -5.48
C LEU A 15 -3.34 0.00 -4.05
N ILE A 16 -2.16 0.14 -3.46
CA ILE A 16 -1.97 0.83 -2.17
C ILE A 16 -2.32 2.32 -2.32
N GLU A 17 -1.87 2.98 -3.38
CA GLU A 17 -2.18 4.38 -3.67
C GLU A 17 -3.70 4.60 -3.83
N GLU A 18 -4.40 3.68 -4.50
CA GLU A 18 -5.86 3.70 -4.56
C GLU A 18 -6.49 3.56 -3.15
N CYS A 19 -6.02 2.63 -2.32
CA CYS A 19 -6.49 2.51 -0.94
C CYS A 19 -6.28 3.81 -0.12
N ILE A 20 -5.17 4.50 -0.33
CA ILE A 20 -4.87 5.79 0.31
C ILE A 20 -5.84 6.87 -0.17
N ILE A 21 -6.19 6.91 -1.46
CA ILE A 21 -7.20 7.82 -2.01
C ILE A 21 -8.57 7.57 -1.36
N PHE A 22 -8.91 6.31 -1.08
CA PHE A 22 -10.11 5.94 -0.33
C PHE A 22 -10.01 6.16 1.20
N ASN A 23 -8.94 6.80 1.67
CA ASN A 23 -8.71 7.14 3.07
C ASN A 23 -8.65 5.90 4.01
N MET A 24 -8.24 4.75 3.47
CA MET A 24 -8.09 3.50 4.19
C MET A 24 -6.81 3.47 5.06
N SER A 25 -6.90 2.88 6.24
CA SER A 25 -5.72 2.49 7.03
C SER A 25 -4.90 1.42 6.33
N GLN A 26 -3.69 1.22 6.81
CA GLN A 26 -2.88 0.06 6.44
C GLN A 26 -3.64 -1.26 6.64
N GLU A 27 -4.40 -1.41 7.74
CA GLU A 27 -5.17 -2.62 8.02
C GLU A 27 -6.33 -2.82 7.05
N GLU A 28 -7.09 -1.77 6.78
CA GLU A 28 -8.17 -1.80 5.77
C GLU A 28 -7.62 -2.09 4.37
N CYS A 29 -6.49 -1.49 4.00
CA CYS A 29 -5.79 -1.76 2.74
C CYS A 29 -5.33 -3.22 2.65
N MET A 30 -4.70 -3.77 3.70
CA MET A 30 -4.30 -5.20 3.74
C MET A 30 -5.49 -6.13 3.53
N ASN A 31 -6.61 -5.87 4.23
CA ASN A 31 -7.82 -6.66 4.11
C ASN A 31 -8.46 -6.54 2.72
N ALA A 32 -8.52 -5.32 2.16
CA ALA A 32 -9.08 -5.07 0.85
C ALA A 32 -8.27 -5.76 -0.26
N LEU A 33 -6.94 -5.60 -0.25
CA LEU A 33 -6.08 -6.21 -1.26
C LEU A 33 -6.00 -7.73 -1.13
N SER A 34 -6.09 -8.26 0.09
CA SER A 34 -6.19 -9.71 0.28
C SER A 34 -7.50 -10.27 -0.25
N LYS A 35 -8.64 -9.61 0.02
CA LYS A 35 -9.96 -10.09 -0.38
C LYS A 35 -10.25 -9.89 -1.86
N HIS A 36 -9.85 -8.76 -2.44
CA HIS A 36 -10.25 -8.35 -3.79
C HIS A 36 -9.18 -8.62 -4.85
N ALA A 37 -7.90 -8.63 -4.47
CA ALA A 37 -6.77 -8.83 -5.39
C ALA A 37 -5.95 -10.10 -5.09
N ASN A 38 -6.33 -10.87 -4.06
CA ASN A 38 -5.62 -12.09 -3.63
C ASN A 38 -4.13 -11.83 -3.31
N ILE A 39 -3.80 -10.62 -2.84
CA ILE A 39 -2.44 -10.26 -2.43
C ILE A 39 -2.26 -10.65 -0.96
N GLN A 40 -1.12 -11.29 -0.63
CA GLN A 40 -0.86 -11.64 0.76
C GLN A 40 -0.68 -10.37 1.60
N PRO A 41 -1.34 -10.26 2.78
CA PRO A 41 -1.23 -9.08 3.64
C PRO A 41 0.21 -8.67 3.97
N ILE A 42 1.12 -9.64 4.09
CA ILE A 42 2.54 -9.37 4.36
C ILE A 42 3.22 -8.60 3.22
N ILE A 43 2.83 -8.83 1.97
CA ILE A 43 3.35 -8.12 0.79
C ILE A 43 2.87 -6.67 0.85
N THR A 44 1.56 -6.46 1.00
CA THR A 44 0.97 -5.12 1.17
C THR A 44 1.60 -4.36 2.34
N SER A 45 1.76 -5.01 3.49
CA SER A 45 2.39 -4.40 4.68
C SER A 45 3.83 -3.97 4.40
N THR A 46 4.60 -4.80 3.69
CA THR A 46 6.00 -4.51 3.36
C THR A 46 6.09 -3.31 2.42
N VAL A 47 5.34 -3.33 1.32
CA VAL A 47 5.35 -2.22 0.34
C VAL A 47 4.85 -0.93 0.98
N TRP A 48 3.78 -0.98 1.77
CA TRP A 48 3.27 0.19 2.51
C TRP A 48 4.33 0.81 3.43
N LYS A 49 5.06 -0.02 4.21
CA LYS A 49 6.10 0.48 5.12
C LYS A 49 7.27 1.12 4.38
N GLU A 50 7.64 0.60 3.21
CA GLU A 50 8.68 1.24 2.40
C GLU A 50 8.18 2.57 1.82
N LEU A 51 6.94 2.63 1.32
CA LEU A 51 6.32 3.89 0.87
C LEU A 51 6.26 4.95 1.98
N GLU A 52 5.92 4.54 3.21
CA GLU A 52 5.89 5.41 4.38
C GLU A 52 7.28 5.93 4.76
N LYS A 53 8.32 5.09 4.64
CA LYS A 53 9.71 5.51 4.88
C LYS A 53 10.21 6.51 3.84
N GLU A 54 9.83 6.34 2.58
CA GLU A 54 10.21 7.24 1.48
C GLU A 54 9.41 8.54 1.47
N ASN A 55 8.13 8.50 1.89
CA ASN A 55 7.19 9.62 1.81
C ASN A 55 6.66 10.04 3.20
N LYS A 56 7.56 10.15 4.18
CA LYS A 56 7.21 10.38 5.61
C LYS A 56 6.24 11.55 5.81
N GLU A 57 6.51 12.71 5.23
CA GLU A 57 5.69 13.91 5.41
C GLU A 57 4.26 13.70 4.91
N PHE A 58 4.09 12.98 3.80
CA PHE A 58 2.78 12.63 3.27
C PHE A 58 2.02 11.72 4.23
N PHE A 59 2.66 10.63 4.70
CA PHE A 59 2.01 9.67 5.59
C PHE A 59 1.74 10.25 6.98
N GLU A 60 2.59 11.15 7.49
CA GLU A 60 2.29 11.89 8.72
C GLU A 60 1.05 12.77 8.58
N ALA A 61 0.93 13.52 7.48
CA ALA A 61 -0.24 14.35 7.22
C ALA A 61 -1.50 13.49 6.97
N TYR A 62 -1.34 12.38 6.26
CA TYR A 62 -2.40 11.41 5.99
C TYR A 62 -2.93 10.78 7.29
N ASN A 63 -2.03 10.32 8.15
CA ASN A 63 -2.40 9.73 9.44
C ASN A 63 -3.06 10.77 10.35
N LYS A 64 -2.56 12.02 10.39
CA LYS A 64 -3.18 13.12 11.17
C LYS A 64 -4.61 13.45 10.74
N LYS A 65 -4.95 13.31 9.45
CA LYS A 65 -6.33 13.52 8.96
C LYS A 65 -7.31 12.43 9.42
N ARG A 66 -6.81 11.29 9.88
CA ARG A 66 -7.60 10.12 10.28
C ARG A 66 -7.76 9.98 11.80
N VAL A 67 -7.10 10.84 12.59
CA VAL A 67 -7.27 10.97 14.06
C VAL A 67 -8.29 12.04 14.36
#